data_AF-A0A1Q3P495-F1
#
_entry.id   AF-A0A1Q3P495-F1
#
_cell.length_a   1.000
_cell.length_b   1.000
_cell.length_c   1.000
_cell.angle_alpha   90.00
_cell.angle_beta   90.00
_cell.angle_gamma   90.00
#
_symmetry.space_group_name_H-M   'P 1'
#
loop_
_entity.id
_entity.type
_entity.pdbx_description
1 polymer ?
#
loop_
_entity_poly.entity_id
_entity_poly.type
_entity_poly.pdbx_seq_one_letter_code
_entity_poly.pdbx_strand_id
1 'polypeptide(L)'
;MKRAKINFFEKMATRITAWTGSSMAFAVAFGIILVWGITGPIFGYSDTWQLVINTGTTVVTFLMVFLIQKSQNKDSKAIQLKLNELIAASRFASNRMVDIEDLSESELDVLRKFYQKLADMSEVDNDIHTSHSIDAAQRLHKNKRGAFSGLTHGDTGSQE
;
A
#
# COMPACT_ATOMS: atom_id res chain seq x y z
N MET A 1 -19.04 8.79 -25.68
CA MET A 1 -20.04 8.01 -24.92
C MET A 1 -19.50 6.92 -23.97
N LYS A 2 -18.18 6.63 -23.89
CA LYS A 2 -17.63 5.60 -22.97
C LYS A 2 -17.47 6.04 -21.49
N ARG A 3 -17.20 7.33 -21.21
CA ARG A 3 -16.96 7.82 -19.83
C ARG A 3 -18.20 7.83 -18.92
N ALA A 4 -19.40 8.03 -19.47
CA ALA A 4 -20.63 8.13 -18.67
C ALA A 4 -21.08 6.79 -18.06
N LYS A 5 -20.88 5.66 -18.76
CA LYS A 5 -21.25 4.32 -18.26
C LYS A 5 -20.39 3.86 -17.08
N ILE A 6 -19.10 4.22 -17.08
CA ILE A 6 -18.17 3.86 -16.00
C ILE A 6 -18.62 4.53 -14.69
N ASN A 7 -18.97 5.81 -14.74
CA ASN A 7 -19.44 6.56 -13.56
C ASN A 7 -20.78 6.04 -13.01
N PHE A 8 -21.68 5.55 -13.85
CA PHE A 8 -22.96 4.98 -13.39
C PHE A 8 -22.78 3.61 -12.72
N PHE A 9 -22.01 2.72 -13.35
CA PHE A 9 -21.72 1.41 -12.77
C PHE A 9 -20.91 1.53 -11.48
N GLU A 10 -19.95 2.46 -11.40
CA GLU A 10 -19.24 2.75 -10.16
C GLU A 10 -20.15 3.32 -9.07
N LYS A 11 -21.00 4.30 -9.39
CA LYS A 11 -21.96 4.84 -8.40
C LYS A 11 -22.95 3.78 -7.91
N MET A 12 -23.44 2.92 -8.80
CA MET A 12 -24.29 1.80 -8.40
C MET A 12 -23.54 0.79 -7.55
N ALA A 13 -22.34 0.35 -7.97
CA ALA A 13 -21.54 -0.59 -7.20
C ALA A 13 -21.20 -0.04 -5.81
N THR A 14 -20.78 1.23 -5.71
CA THR A 14 -20.49 1.87 -4.42
C THR A 14 -21.75 1.97 -3.55
N ARG A 15 -22.91 2.32 -4.10
CA ARG A 15 -24.17 2.29 -3.33
C ARG A 15 -24.55 0.89 -2.88
N ILE A 16 -24.45 -0.10 -3.77
CA ILE A 16 -24.81 -1.48 -3.46
C ILE A 16 -23.88 -2.00 -2.35
N THR A 17 -22.56 -1.85 -2.49
CA THR A 17 -21.61 -2.29 -1.48
C THR A 17 -21.80 -1.57 -0.14
N ALA A 18 -22.05 -0.26 -0.15
CA ALA A 18 -22.35 0.50 1.07
C ALA A 18 -23.68 0.06 1.72
N TRP A 19 -24.69 -0.28 0.92
CA TRP A 19 -25.99 -0.71 1.43
C TRP A 19 -25.92 -2.13 1.98
N THR A 20 -25.24 -3.05 1.28
CA THR A 20 -25.05 -4.44 1.73
C THR A 20 -24.25 -4.55 3.03
N GLY A 21 -23.38 -3.58 3.34
CA GLY A 21 -22.68 -3.50 4.62
C GLY A 21 -23.49 -2.90 5.78
N SER A 22 -24.69 -2.39 5.54
CA SER A 22 -25.52 -1.71 6.55
C SER A 22 -26.43 -2.67 7.32
N SER A 23 -26.73 -2.34 8.57
CA SER A 23 -27.69 -3.07 9.41
C SER A 23 -29.08 -3.23 8.76
N MET A 24 -29.48 -2.30 7.88
CA MET A 24 -30.72 -2.42 7.09
C MET A 24 -30.68 -3.57 6.09
N ALA A 25 -29.55 -3.81 5.42
CA ALA A 25 -29.44 -4.91 4.47
C ALA A 25 -29.54 -6.27 5.16
N PHE A 26 -28.96 -6.39 6.36
CA PHE A 26 -29.13 -7.58 7.19
C PHE A 26 -30.60 -7.83 7.54
N ALA A 27 -31.33 -6.78 7.98
CA ALA A 27 -32.75 -6.90 8.30
C ALA A 27 -33.60 -7.31 7.08
N VAL A 28 -33.30 -6.77 5.89
CA VAL A 28 -33.97 -7.15 4.64
C VAL A 28 -33.64 -8.59 4.25
N ALA A 29 -32.37 -9.00 4.30
CA ALA A 29 -31.95 -10.37 3.98
C ALA A 29 -32.61 -11.38 4.94
N PHE A 30 -32.65 -11.06 6.23
CA PHE A 30 -33.33 -11.88 7.23
C PHE A 30 -34.84 -11.96 6.97
N GLY A 31 -35.47 -10.85 6.62
CA GLY A 31 -36.88 -10.83 6.21
C GLY A 31 -37.17 -11.70 5.00
N ILE A 32 -36.30 -11.69 3.98
CA ILE A 32 -36.41 -12.56 2.80
C ILE A 32 -36.35 -14.04 3.20
N ILE A 33 -35.42 -14.42 4.09
CA ILE A 33 -35.31 -15.79 4.60
C ILE A 33 -36.56 -16.20 5.38
N LEU A 34 -37.11 -15.31 6.21
CA LEU A 34 -38.34 -15.57 6.95
C LEU A 34 -39.55 -15.76 6.03
N VAL A 35 -39.74 -14.86 5.06
CA VAL A 35 -40.82 -14.97 4.07
C VAL A 35 -40.71 -16.29 3.33
N TRP A 36 -39.52 -16.63 2.84
CA TRP A 36 -39.26 -17.91 2.18
C TRP A 36 -39.61 -19.10 3.08
N GLY A 37 -39.17 -19.11 4.34
CA GLY A 37 -39.52 -20.17 5.29
C GLY A 37 -41.02 -20.34 5.50
N ILE A 38 -41.76 -19.22 5.61
CA ILE A 38 -43.23 -19.22 5.83
C ILE A 38 -43.99 -19.68 4.58
N THR A 39 -43.49 -19.38 3.39
CA THR A 39 -44.08 -19.87 2.14
C THR A 39 -43.76 -21.34 1.85
N GLY A 40 -42.74 -21.93 2.48
CA GLY A 40 -42.35 -23.34 2.29
C GLY A 40 -43.47 -24.38 2.50
N PRO A 41 -44.26 -24.31 3.60
CA PRO A 41 -45.42 -25.17 3.82
C PRO A 41 -46.50 -25.10 2.74
N ILE A 42 -46.70 -23.93 2.11
CA ILE A 42 -47.68 -23.73 1.02
C ILE A 42 -47.25 -24.52 -0.22
N PHE A 43 -45.95 -24.58 -0.49
CA PHE A 43 -45.36 -25.30 -1.62
C PHE A 43 -44.89 -26.72 -1.28
N GLY A 44 -45.25 -27.24 -0.09
CA GLY A 44 -44.89 -28.58 0.36
C GLY A 44 -43.39 -28.86 0.40
N TYR A 45 -42.55 -27.82 0.57
CA TYR A 45 -41.08 -27.92 0.49
C TYR A 45 -40.56 -28.66 -0.75
N SER A 46 -41.23 -28.48 -1.89
CA SER A 46 -40.86 -29.12 -3.17
C SER A 46 -39.42 -28.88 -3.60
N ASP A 47 -38.89 -29.75 -4.46
CA ASP A 47 -37.54 -29.60 -5.02
C ASP A 47 -37.34 -28.25 -5.73
N THR A 48 -38.35 -27.77 -6.44
CA THR A 48 -38.33 -26.44 -7.10
C THR A 48 -38.23 -25.32 -6.06
N TRP A 49 -38.91 -25.44 -4.92
CA TRP A 49 -38.89 -24.45 -3.85
C TRP A 49 -37.49 -24.30 -3.22
N GLN A 50 -36.82 -25.44 -3.01
CA GLN A 50 -35.44 -25.48 -2.49
C GLN A 50 -34.43 -25.04 -3.56
N LEU A 51 -34.63 -25.44 -4.81
CA LEU A 51 -33.77 -25.07 -5.94
C LEU A 51 -33.72 -23.55 -6.11
N VAL A 52 -34.86 -22.86 -6.01
CA VAL A 52 -34.92 -21.40 -6.18
C VAL A 52 -34.01 -20.67 -5.19
N ILE A 53 -34.02 -21.04 -3.90
CA ILE A 53 -33.16 -20.35 -2.92
C ILE A 53 -31.69 -20.74 -3.07
N ASN A 54 -31.42 -22.01 -3.40
CA ASN A 54 -30.05 -22.50 -3.50
C ASN A 54 -29.35 -21.91 -4.73
N THR A 55 -30.03 -21.94 -5.89
CA THR A 55 -29.55 -21.30 -7.12
C THR A 55 -29.49 -19.79 -6.98
N GLY A 56 -30.51 -19.15 -6.39
CA GLY A 56 -30.56 -17.70 -6.21
C GLY A 56 -29.43 -17.19 -5.31
N THR A 57 -29.23 -17.82 -4.17
CA THR A 57 -28.16 -17.45 -3.22
C THR A 57 -26.78 -17.63 -3.85
N THR A 58 -26.58 -18.68 -4.64
CA THR A 58 -25.32 -18.91 -5.35
C THR A 58 -25.00 -17.78 -6.34
N VAL A 59 -25.99 -17.35 -7.14
CA VAL A 59 -25.82 -16.22 -8.07
C VAL A 59 -25.52 -14.92 -7.31
N VAL A 60 -26.27 -14.63 -6.24
CA VAL A 60 -26.05 -13.44 -5.40
C VAL A 60 -24.65 -13.47 -4.79
N THR A 61 -24.21 -14.62 -4.28
CA THR A 61 -22.89 -14.80 -3.67
C THR A 61 -21.78 -14.62 -4.70
N PHE A 62 -21.94 -15.16 -5.90
CA PHE A 62 -20.99 -14.96 -6.99
C PHE A 62 -20.84 -13.48 -7.35
N LEU A 63 -21.97 -12.76 -7.48
CA LEU A 63 -21.96 -11.31 -7.70
C LEU A 63 -21.33 -10.55 -6.52
N MET A 64 -21.60 -10.97 -5.29
CA MET A 64 -21.05 -10.38 -4.07
C MET A 64 -19.53 -10.44 -4.05
N VAL A 65 -18.93 -11.57 -4.45
CA VAL A 65 -17.46 -11.72 -4.53
C VAL A 65 -16.86 -10.65 -5.46
N PHE A 66 -17.44 -10.43 -6.65
CA PHE A 66 -16.95 -9.37 -7.55
C PHE A 66 -17.16 -7.97 -6.99
N LEU A 67 -18.29 -7.71 -6.31
CA LEU A 67 -18.55 -6.41 -5.68
C LEU A 67 -17.57 -6.12 -4.55
N ILE A 68 -17.27 -7.11 -3.72
CA ILE A 68 -16.27 -7.02 -2.64
C ILE A 68 -14.89 -6.77 -3.25
N GLN A 69 -14.48 -7.57 -4.24
CA GLN A 69 -13.19 -7.39 -4.92
C GLN A 69 -13.07 -5.98 -5.55
N LYS A 70 -14.14 -5.45 -6.14
CA LYS A 70 -14.14 -4.10 -6.70
C LYS A 70 -14.04 -3.01 -5.63
N SER A 71 -14.74 -3.16 -4.51
CA SER A 71 -14.66 -2.22 -3.38
C SER A 71 -13.27 -2.24 -2.78
N GLN A 72 -12.74 -3.43 -2.49
CA GLN A 72 -11.41 -3.62 -1.92
C GLN A 72 -10.31 -3.07 -2.84
N ASN A 73 -10.39 -3.30 -4.15
CA ASN A 73 -9.39 -2.77 -5.10
C ASN A 73 -9.34 -1.23 -5.13
N LYS A 74 -10.48 -0.56 -4.91
CA LYS A 74 -10.52 0.91 -4.83
C LYS A 74 -9.94 1.42 -3.50
N ASP A 75 -10.28 0.75 -2.39
CA ASP A 75 -9.82 1.13 -1.06
C ASP A 75 -8.32 0.91 -0.90
N SER A 76 -7.78 -0.20 -1.43
CA SER A 76 -6.33 -0.46 -1.45
C SER A 76 -5.56 0.66 -2.16
N LYS A 77 -6.02 1.09 -3.36
CA LYS A 77 -5.39 2.20 -4.08
C LYS A 77 -5.43 3.52 -3.32
N ALA A 78 -6.52 3.78 -2.60
CA ALA A 78 -6.63 5.00 -1.79
C ALA A 78 -5.67 4.98 -0.58
N ILE A 79 -5.45 3.80 0.02
CA ILE A 79 -4.46 3.63 1.09
C ILE A 79 -3.04 3.85 0.55
N GLN A 80 -2.72 3.27 -0.61
CA GLN A 80 -1.43 3.42 -1.27
C GLN A 80 -1.10 4.89 -1.56
N LEU A 81 -2.03 5.63 -2.17
CA LEU A 81 -1.87 7.07 -2.44
C LEU A 81 -1.66 7.89 -1.15
N LYS A 82 -2.40 7.59 -0.07
CA LYS A 82 -2.23 8.28 1.22
C LYS A 82 -0.86 8.01 1.83
N LEU A 83 -0.36 6.78 1.72
CA LEU A 83 0.96 6.41 2.21
C LEU A 83 2.05 7.09 1.38
N ASN A 84 1.89 7.13 0.05
CA ASN A 84 2.82 7.81 -0.85
C ASN A 84 2.94 9.30 -0.54
N GLU A 85 1.81 9.99 -0.27
CA GLU A 85 1.83 11.39 0.18
C GLU A 85 2.59 11.56 1.51
N LEU A 86 2.38 10.65 2.47
CA LEU A 86 3.06 10.71 3.78
C LEU A 86 4.57 10.42 3.68
N ILE A 87 4.97 9.50 2.80
CA ILE A 87 6.38 9.22 2.48
C ILE A 87 7.00 10.44 1.78
N ALA A 88 6.35 11.00 0.76
CA ALA A 88 6.84 12.16 0.03
C ALA A 88 6.96 13.42 0.91
N ALA A 89 6.05 13.60 1.88
CA ALA A 89 6.09 14.68 2.86
C ALA A 89 7.15 14.48 3.96
N SER A 90 7.66 13.26 4.15
CA SER A 90 8.66 12.94 5.16
C SER A 90 10.07 13.26 4.67
N ARG A 91 10.74 14.24 5.29
CA ARG A 91 12.09 14.71 4.94
C ARG A 91 13.21 13.65 5.02
N PHE A 92 12.95 12.51 5.68
CA PHE A 92 13.92 11.42 5.87
C PHE A 92 13.52 10.13 5.14
N ALA A 93 12.34 10.08 4.50
CA ALA A 93 11.93 8.93 3.71
C ALA A 93 12.48 9.07 2.28
N SER A 94 13.11 8.02 1.76
CA SER A 94 13.66 8.04 0.40
C SER A 94 12.51 8.01 -0.61
N ASN A 95 12.43 8.99 -1.52
CA ASN A 95 11.41 9.04 -2.59
C ASN A 95 11.33 7.76 -3.43
N ARG A 96 12.33 6.88 -3.37
CA ARG A 96 12.34 5.54 -3.99
C ARG A 96 11.31 4.55 -3.40
N MET A 97 10.66 4.88 -2.29
CA MET A 97 9.59 4.08 -1.69
C MET A 97 8.19 4.49 -2.18
N VAL A 98 8.08 5.66 -2.83
CA VAL A 98 6.85 6.14 -3.44
C VAL A 98 6.50 5.26 -4.63
N ASP A 99 5.22 4.88 -4.75
CA ASP A 99 4.66 4.04 -5.82
C ASP A 99 5.31 2.64 -5.89
N ILE A 100 5.70 2.07 -4.74
CA ILE A 100 6.39 0.76 -4.69
C ILE A 100 5.61 -0.39 -5.36
N GLU A 101 4.29 -0.30 -5.38
CA GLU A 101 3.38 -1.28 -6.00
C GLU A 101 3.44 -1.35 -7.52
N ASP A 102 3.92 -0.30 -8.18
CA ASP A 102 4.00 -0.21 -9.64
C ASP A 102 5.36 -0.65 -10.19
N LEU A 103 6.34 -0.94 -9.32
CA LEU A 103 7.65 -1.44 -9.74
C LEU A 103 7.55 -2.89 -10.25
N SER A 104 8.36 -3.20 -11.26
CA SER A 104 8.56 -4.58 -11.69
C SER A 104 9.31 -5.41 -10.63
N GLU A 105 9.17 -6.74 -10.67
CA GLU A 105 9.82 -7.63 -9.70
C GLU A 105 11.34 -7.43 -9.63
N SER A 106 12.00 -7.17 -10.77
CA SER A 106 13.44 -6.94 -10.83
C SER A 106 13.85 -5.63 -10.15
N GLU A 107 13.05 -4.59 -10.28
CA GLU A 107 13.28 -3.31 -9.60
C GLU A 107 13.01 -3.41 -8.09
N LEU A 108 11.98 -4.18 -7.70
CA LEU A 108 11.68 -4.50 -6.30
C LEU A 108 12.84 -5.23 -5.62
N ASP A 109 13.46 -6.19 -6.32
CA ASP A 109 14.63 -6.95 -5.81
C ASP A 109 15.87 -6.05 -5.65
N VAL A 110 16.11 -5.12 -6.60
CA VAL A 110 17.18 -4.13 -6.47
C VAL A 110 16.94 -3.19 -5.29
N LEU A 111 15.70 -2.73 -5.09
CA LEU A 111 15.35 -1.88 -3.96
C LEU A 111 15.50 -2.62 -2.63
N ARG A 112 15.08 -3.88 -2.55
CA ARG A 112 15.27 -4.75 -1.39
C ARG A 112 16.75 -4.91 -1.05
N LYS A 113 17.59 -5.25 -2.03
CA LYS A 113 19.06 -5.40 -1.83
C LYS A 113 19.71 -4.11 -1.35
N PHE A 114 19.27 -2.96 -1.85
CA PHE A 114 19.77 -1.66 -1.39
C PHE A 114 19.47 -1.43 0.10
N TYR A 115 18.23 -1.65 0.55
CA TYR A 115 17.87 -1.47 1.96
C TYR A 115 18.46 -2.53 2.87
N GLN A 116 18.60 -3.77 2.40
CA GLN A 116 19.28 -4.83 3.13
C GLN A 116 20.75 -4.46 3.38
N LYS A 117 21.44 -3.98 2.36
CA LYS A 117 22.82 -3.48 2.49
C LYS A 117 22.92 -2.26 3.41
N LEU A 118 21.92 -1.37 3.39
CA LEU A 118 21.86 -0.21 4.29
C LEU A 118 21.69 -0.65 5.75
N ALA A 119 20.84 -1.64 6.01
CA ALA A 119 20.63 -2.23 7.32
C ALA A 119 21.92 -2.90 7.83
N ASP A 120 22.56 -3.72 7.00
CA ASP A 120 23.84 -4.37 7.32
C ASP A 120 24.93 -3.32 7.68
N MET A 121 25.00 -2.22 6.92
CA MET A 121 25.94 -1.12 7.20
C MET A 121 25.63 -0.43 8.53
N SER A 122 24.36 -0.23 8.89
CA SER A 122 23.96 0.36 10.18
C SER A 122 24.15 -0.58 11.37
N GLU A 123 24.13 -1.89 11.15
CA GLU A 123 24.46 -2.90 12.17
C GLU A 123 25.98 -2.93 12.41
N VAL A 124 26.79 -2.83 11.36
CA VAL A 124 28.26 -2.73 11.45
C VAL A 124 28.70 -1.44 12.14
N ASP A 125 28.00 -0.31 11.93
CA ASP A 125 28.32 0.99 12.56
C ASP A 125 27.97 1.03 14.07
N ASN A 126 27.12 0.10 14.55
CA ASN A 126 26.84 -0.08 15.98
C ASN A 126 27.86 -0.99 16.69
N ASP A 127 28.82 -1.58 15.96
CA ASP A 127 29.91 -2.35 16.56
C ASP A 127 31.03 -1.41 17.05
N ILE A 128 30.91 -1.01 18.31
CA ILE A 128 31.93 -0.27 19.09
C ILE A 128 33.32 -0.94 19.12
N HIS A 129 33.50 -2.15 18.59
CA HIS A 129 34.79 -2.83 18.47
C HIS A 129 35.53 -2.61 17.14
N THR A 130 34.93 -1.95 16.15
CA THR A 130 35.66 -1.54 14.93
C THR A 130 36.45 -0.26 15.20
N SER A 131 37.56 -0.42 15.92
CA SER A 131 38.56 0.62 16.13
C SER A 131 39.02 1.14 14.77
N HIS A 132 38.62 2.36 14.40
CA HIS A 132 39.30 3.12 13.37
C HIS A 132 40.78 3.13 13.77
N SER A 133 41.59 2.29 13.11
CA SER A 133 43.02 2.21 13.33
C SER A 133 43.57 3.61 13.53
N ILE A 134 44.38 3.83 14.56
CA ILE A 134 45.01 5.13 14.84
C ILE A 134 45.69 5.67 13.57
N ASP A 135 46.10 4.79 12.65
CA ASP A 135 46.63 5.13 11.33
C ASP A 135 45.61 5.85 10.42
N ALA A 136 44.33 5.48 10.45
CA ALA A 136 43.24 6.15 9.73
C ALA A 136 42.91 7.52 10.34
N ALA A 137 42.87 7.62 11.66
CA ALA A 137 42.69 8.90 12.37
C ALA A 137 43.85 9.86 12.11
N GLN A 138 45.10 9.36 12.09
CA GLN A 138 46.28 10.17 11.77
C GLN A 138 46.29 10.63 10.30
N ARG A 139 45.88 9.80 9.34
CA ARG A 139 45.78 10.20 7.92
C ARG A 139 44.76 11.31 7.70
N LEU A 140 43.58 11.23 8.34
CA LEU A 140 42.58 12.30 8.30
C LEU A 140 43.10 13.60 8.94
N HIS A 141 43.79 13.52 10.08
CA HIS A 141 44.42 14.68 10.70
C HIS A 141 45.53 15.30 9.85
N LYS A 142 46.34 14.48 9.16
CA LYS A 142 47.41 14.97 8.28
C LYS A 142 46.85 15.67 7.04
N ASN A 143 45.80 15.10 6.43
CA ASN A 143 45.08 15.75 5.33
C ASN A 143 44.41 17.05 5.76
N LYS A 144 43.80 17.09 6.95
CA LYS A 144 43.18 18.31 7.48
C LYS A 144 44.21 19.40 7.80
N ARG A 145 45.39 19.06 8.35
CA ARG A 145 46.49 20.03 8.57
C ARG A 145 47.12 20.51 7.26
N GLY A 146 47.26 19.65 6.25
CA GLY A 146 47.75 20.02 4.92
C GLY A 146 46.80 20.97 4.19
N ALA A 147 45.49 20.70 4.24
CA ALA A 147 44.47 21.57 3.65
C ALA A 147 44.37 22.94 4.36
N PHE A 148 44.54 22.97 5.69
CA PHE A 148 44.53 24.23 6.45
C PHE A 148 45.80 25.07 6.22
N SER A 149 46.96 24.43 6.04
CA SER A 149 48.22 25.09 5.69
C SER A 149 48.22 25.72 4.29
N GLY A 150 47.46 25.16 3.35
CA GLY A 150 47.29 25.72 2.00
C GLY A 150 46.36 26.94 1.95
N LEU A 151 45.50 27.11 2.96
CA LEU A 151 44.57 28.25 3.06
C LEU A 151 45.17 29.47 3.77
N THR A 152 46.31 29.32 4.47
CA THR A 152 46.99 30.42 5.19
C THR A 152 48.14 31.07 4.42
N HIS A 153 48.40 30.67 3.17
CA HIS A 153 49.46 31.25 2.32
C HIS A 153 48.96 31.72 0.94
N GLY A 154 47.65 31.91 0.77
CA GLY A 154 47.04 32.23 -0.51
C GLY A 154 46.45 33.63 -0.66
N ASP A 155 46.71 34.59 0.25
CA ASP A 155 46.17 35.95 0.08
C ASP A 155 46.99 37.01 0.83
N THR A 156 48.09 37.48 0.22
CA THR A 156 48.60 38.86 0.38
C THR A 156 49.67 39.13 -0.69
N GLY A 157 49.33 39.95 -1.69
CA GLY A 157 50.31 40.79 -2.39
C GLY A 157 50.56 40.51 -3.88
N SER A 158 49.63 40.95 -4.74
CA SER A 158 49.97 41.37 -6.10
C SER A 158 48.96 42.39 -6.63
N GLN A 159 49.11 43.64 -6.15
CA GLN A 159 48.79 44.84 -6.93
C GLN A 159 49.95 45.84 -6.76
N GLU A 160 50.88 45.79 -7.72
CA GLU A 160 51.43 46.98 -8.39
C GLU A 160 51.38 46.72 -9.90
#